data_AF-A0A069RJA3-F1
#
_entry.id   AF-A0A069RJA3-F1
#
_cell.length_a   1.000
_cell.length_b   1.000
_cell.length_c   1.000
_cell.angle_alpha   90.00
_cell.angle_beta   90.00
_cell.angle_gamma   90.00
#
_symmetry.space_group_name_H-M   'P 1'
#
loop_
_entity.id
_entity.type
_entity.pdbx_description
1 polymer ?
#
loop_
_entity_poly.entity_id
_entity_poly.type
_entity_poly.pdbx_seq_one_letter_code
_entity_poly.pdbx_strand_id
1 'polypeptide(L)'
;MNIETAKKEQIKPFQNSKIRVEYGEKLLHSGEIDLRLSRSQIARDISSPAGRGAMSLNAGQTQKAVPSAAKARTAKSPYGEGAKESIKRGQKLPVPDEVLNGMLVGLRTVQKTAGVEIDASIFMVDDRGKTGEDEFIFYNNPISPCKSVRVSAMAQQDYYSHTVDISPQGIPGRIEKLAVTLTSDGGSFSGTEQAQVDIIDKNSKTVIMSFDFSNGISSQTGIVVLEMYRRNGQWRISFIGNGFEGGLEALCREYGIDVED
;
A
#
# COMPACT_ATOMS: atom_id res chain seq x y z
N MET A 1 -42.29 26.95 6.75
CA MET A 1 -41.45 25.93 7.42
C MET A 1 -40.21 25.79 6.57
N ASN A 2 -39.19 26.63 6.84
CA ASN A 2 -37.96 26.66 6.05
C ASN A 2 -36.99 25.64 6.64
N ILE A 3 -36.60 24.68 5.82
CA ILE A 3 -35.60 23.66 6.16
C ILE A 3 -34.24 24.32 5.89
N GLU A 4 -33.56 24.74 6.96
CA GLU A 4 -32.18 25.19 6.89
C GLU A 4 -31.30 24.06 6.35
N THR A 5 -30.65 24.37 5.23
CA THR A 5 -29.67 23.52 4.57
C THR A 5 -28.49 23.34 5.53
N ALA A 6 -28.28 22.11 6.00
CA ALA A 6 -27.07 21.74 6.72
C ALA A 6 -25.86 22.16 5.86
N LYS A 7 -25.05 23.08 6.38
CA LYS A 7 -23.81 23.52 5.77
C LYS A 7 -22.97 22.27 5.49
N LYS A 8 -22.78 21.94 4.21
CA LYS A 8 -21.64 21.12 3.78
C LYS A 8 -20.41 21.78 4.39
N GLU A 9 -19.77 21.11 5.36
CA GLU A 9 -18.40 21.46 5.70
C GLU A 9 -17.61 21.36 4.39
N GLN A 10 -17.13 22.51 3.91
CA GLN A 10 -16.10 22.56 2.89
C GLN A 10 -14.89 21.85 3.47
N ILE A 11 -14.72 20.58 3.09
CA ILE A 11 -13.44 19.91 3.19
C ILE A 11 -12.49 20.79 2.38
N LYS A 12 -11.46 21.30 3.06
CA LYS A 12 -10.48 22.19 2.41
C LYS A 12 -9.82 21.41 1.27
N PRO A 13 -9.68 22.00 0.07
CA PRO A 13 -8.93 21.38 -1.02
C PRO A 13 -7.50 21.07 -0.55
N PHE A 14 -6.92 19.99 -1.08
CA PHE A 14 -5.52 19.60 -0.90
C PHE A 14 -4.62 20.77 -1.29
N GLN A 15 -4.25 21.60 -0.32
CA GLN A 15 -3.39 22.77 -0.53
C GLN A 15 -1.95 22.30 -0.58
N ASN A 16 -1.52 21.69 -1.70
CA ASN A 16 -0.12 21.39 -2.04
C ASN A 16 0.75 21.18 -0.79
N SER A 17 0.29 20.30 0.10
CA SER A 17 0.61 20.44 1.51
C SER A 17 2.01 19.90 1.69
N LYS A 18 2.93 20.75 2.19
CA LYS A 18 4.28 20.32 2.57
C LYS A 18 4.16 19.12 3.51
N ILE A 19 4.29 17.90 2.97
CA ILE A 19 4.26 16.69 3.79
C ILE A 19 5.57 16.68 4.58
N ARG A 20 5.45 16.93 5.88
CA ARG A 20 6.57 16.89 6.81
C ARG A 20 6.74 15.46 7.29
N VAL A 21 7.70 14.74 6.70
CA VAL A 21 8.02 13.36 7.10
C VAL A 21 9.08 13.40 8.20
N GLU A 22 8.69 13.08 9.43
CA GLU A 22 9.57 12.98 10.58
C GLU A 22 9.91 11.51 10.89
N TYR A 23 11.20 11.23 11.13
CA TYR A 23 11.67 9.94 11.62
C TYR A 23 12.51 10.14 12.87
N GLY A 24 11.91 9.95 14.05
CA GLY A 24 12.53 10.36 15.31
C GLY A 24 12.73 11.88 15.36
N GLU A 25 13.83 12.36 15.97
CA GLU A 25 14.14 13.80 16.08
C GLU A 25 14.77 14.44 14.81
N LYS A 26 14.72 13.78 13.64
CA LYS A 26 15.36 14.30 12.42
C LYS A 26 14.43 14.36 11.21
N LEU A 27 14.44 15.53 10.56
CA LEU A 27 13.70 15.88 9.36
C LEU A 27 14.30 15.14 8.15
N LEU A 28 13.51 14.28 7.49
CA LEU A 28 13.98 13.52 6.30
C LEU A 28 13.64 14.21 4.97
N HIS A 29 12.57 15.00 4.94
CA HIS A 29 12.15 15.75 3.76
C HIS A 29 11.28 16.96 4.16
N SER A 30 11.45 18.08 3.44
CA SER A 30 10.52 19.22 3.48
C SER A 30 10.38 19.78 2.07
N GLY A 31 9.20 19.63 1.46
CA GLY A 31 8.91 20.08 0.10
C GLY A 31 7.48 19.71 -0.33
N GLU A 32 7.06 20.22 -1.49
CA GLU A 32 5.88 19.73 -2.22
C GLU A 32 6.25 18.42 -2.91
N ILE A 33 5.48 17.35 -2.68
CA ILE A 33 5.65 16.08 -3.37
C ILE A 33 4.47 15.93 -4.32
N ASP A 34 4.76 15.87 -5.61
CA ASP A 34 3.78 15.45 -6.59
C ASP A 34 3.54 13.94 -6.44
N LEU A 35 2.36 13.58 -5.95
CA LEU A 35 1.94 12.18 -5.76
C LEU A 35 1.91 11.37 -7.07
N ARG A 36 2.02 12.04 -8.22
CA ARG A 36 2.15 11.40 -9.54
C ARG A 36 3.54 10.82 -9.79
N LEU A 37 4.57 11.31 -9.09
CA LEU A 37 5.92 10.88 -9.37
C LEU A 37 6.15 9.48 -8.81
N SER A 38 6.60 8.53 -9.63
CA SER A 38 7.02 7.22 -9.16
C SER A 38 8.27 7.31 -8.29
N ARG A 39 8.51 6.26 -7.49
CA ARG A 39 9.72 6.13 -6.67
C ARG A 39 11.00 6.40 -7.49
N SER A 40 11.06 5.91 -8.72
CA SER A 40 12.20 6.10 -9.62
C SER A 40 12.29 7.50 -10.21
N GLN A 41 11.18 8.21 -10.39
CA GLN A 41 11.17 9.62 -10.78
C GLN A 41 11.68 10.48 -9.62
N ILE A 42 11.18 10.27 -8.40
CA ILE A 42 11.66 10.96 -7.19
C ILE A 42 13.16 10.71 -6.98
N ALA A 43 13.63 9.46 -7.11
CA ALA A 43 15.05 9.14 -6.97
C ALA A 43 15.94 9.83 -8.05
N ARG A 44 15.43 9.99 -9.28
CA ARG A 44 16.12 10.72 -10.35
C ARG A 44 16.17 12.21 -10.09
N ASP A 45 15.10 12.80 -9.60
CA ASP A 45 15.03 14.24 -9.34
C ASP A 45 15.95 14.64 -8.18
N ILE A 46 16.02 13.81 -7.13
CA ILE A 46 16.95 13.96 -6.00
C ILE A 46 18.41 13.85 -6.44
N SER A 47 18.72 12.97 -7.40
CA SER A 47 20.10 12.75 -7.89
C SER A 47 20.56 13.76 -8.95
N SER A 48 19.66 14.63 -9.43
CA SER A 48 19.98 15.69 -10.39
C SER A 48 20.87 16.80 -9.79
N PRO A 49 21.73 17.48 -10.58
CA PRO A 49 22.59 18.56 -10.09
C PRO A 49 21.82 19.74 -9.46
N ALA A 50 20.57 19.97 -9.88
CA ALA A 50 19.70 21.03 -9.35
C ALA A 50 19.17 20.71 -7.94
N GLY A 51 19.09 19.43 -7.54
CA GLY A 51 18.63 18.98 -6.22
C GLY A 51 19.70 18.97 -5.12
N ARG A 52 20.98 19.24 -5.45
CA ARG A 52 22.12 19.14 -4.50
C ARG A 52 22.12 20.19 -3.38
N GLY A 53 21.24 21.19 -3.43
CA GLY A 53 21.20 22.29 -2.46
C GLY A 53 20.50 21.97 -1.13
N ALA A 54 19.70 20.90 -1.05
CA ALA A 54 18.93 20.62 0.17
C ALA A 54 18.49 19.15 0.25
N MET A 55 19.41 18.20 0.43
CA MET A 55 19.04 16.85 0.93
C MET A 55 20.29 16.03 1.23
N SER A 56 20.53 15.77 2.52
CA SER A 56 21.49 14.75 2.96
C SER A 56 20.71 13.49 3.32
N LEU A 57 20.59 12.55 2.37
CA LEU A 57 20.09 11.21 2.66
C LEU A 57 21.15 10.42 3.44
N ASN A 58 20.71 9.74 4.50
CA ASN A 58 21.54 8.84 5.29
C ASN A 58 21.95 7.64 4.42
N ALA A 59 23.25 7.54 4.10
CA ALA A 59 23.90 6.44 3.38
C ALA A 59 23.99 5.13 4.21
N GLY A 60 22.98 4.80 5.03
CA GLY A 60 23.09 3.80 6.09
C GLY A 60 22.34 2.47 5.90
N GLN A 61 21.42 2.35 4.94
CA GLN A 61 20.78 1.08 4.61
C GLN A 61 20.61 0.99 3.10
N THR A 62 21.43 0.16 2.47
CA THR A 62 21.32 -0.19 1.06
C THR A 62 19.96 -0.84 0.81
N GLN A 63 19.00 -0.06 0.31
CA GLN A 63 17.77 -0.56 -0.27
C GLN A 63 18.17 -1.54 -1.37
N LYS A 64 17.98 -2.84 -1.16
CA LYS A 64 18.15 -3.81 -2.25
C LYS A 64 17.11 -3.48 -3.31
N ALA A 65 17.58 -3.30 -4.54
CA ALA A 65 16.74 -3.08 -5.71
C ALA A 65 15.68 -4.18 -5.83
N VAL A 66 14.52 -3.84 -6.42
CA VAL A 66 13.51 -4.83 -6.81
C VAL A 66 14.21 -5.95 -7.59
N PRO A 67 14.00 -7.24 -7.23
CA PRO A 67 14.70 -8.35 -7.85
C PRO A 67 14.44 -8.38 -9.36
N SER A 68 15.46 -8.76 -10.14
CA SER A 68 15.26 -9.10 -11.55
C SER A 68 14.17 -10.14 -11.68
N ALA A 69 13.29 -10.00 -12.68
CA ALA A 69 12.19 -10.92 -12.95
C ALA A 69 12.64 -12.39 -12.99
N ALA A 70 13.84 -12.67 -13.50
CA ALA A 70 14.39 -14.04 -13.54
C ALA A 70 14.61 -14.65 -12.14
N LYS A 71 15.08 -13.86 -11.17
CA LYS A 71 15.27 -14.32 -9.78
C LYS A 71 13.93 -14.44 -9.06
N ALA A 72 13.04 -13.47 -9.24
CA ALA A 72 11.73 -13.48 -8.58
C ALA A 72 10.85 -14.68 -8.98
N ARG A 73 10.98 -15.16 -10.23
CA ARG A 73 10.26 -16.34 -10.74
C ARG A 73 10.64 -17.65 -10.04
N THR A 74 11.89 -17.79 -9.63
CA THR A 74 12.43 -19.03 -9.06
C THR A 74 12.63 -18.96 -7.54
N ALA A 75 12.44 -17.77 -6.95
CA ALA A 75 12.49 -17.57 -5.52
C ALA A 75 11.46 -18.46 -4.79
N LYS A 76 11.87 -19.00 -3.65
CA LYS A 76 10.99 -19.74 -2.74
C LYS A 76 10.49 -18.80 -1.65
N SER A 77 9.27 -19.05 -1.15
CA SER A 77 8.77 -18.27 -0.02
C SER A 77 9.72 -18.40 1.17
N PRO A 78 10.06 -17.29 1.85
CA PRO A 78 10.84 -17.33 3.08
C PRO A 78 10.03 -17.80 4.30
N TYR A 79 8.72 -18.01 4.14
CA TYR A 79 7.79 -18.40 5.20
C TYR A 79 7.28 -19.83 5.03
N GLY A 80 7.00 -20.49 6.15
CA GLY A 80 6.38 -21.81 6.13
C GLY A 80 4.96 -21.76 5.56
N GLU A 81 4.46 -22.90 5.07
CA GLU A 81 3.05 -23.03 4.70
C GLU A 81 2.26 -23.45 5.94
N GLY A 82 1.41 -22.55 6.46
CA GLY A 82 0.43 -22.88 7.48
C GLY A 82 -0.76 -23.64 6.87
N ALA A 83 -1.85 -23.78 7.62
CA ALA A 83 -3.11 -24.28 7.08
C ALA A 83 -3.68 -23.27 6.08
N LYS A 84 -3.24 -23.35 4.82
CA LYS A 84 -3.68 -22.47 3.74
C LYS A 84 -5.15 -22.72 3.43
N GLU A 85 -6.01 -21.80 3.82
CA GLU A 85 -7.34 -21.75 3.24
C GLU A 85 -7.23 -21.31 1.78
N SER A 86 -7.87 -22.04 0.86
CA SER A 86 -8.02 -21.61 -0.54
C SER A 86 -9.14 -20.58 -0.59
N ILE A 87 -8.78 -19.33 -0.82
CA ILE A 87 -9.70 -18.19 -0.70
C ILE A 87 -10.24 -17.83 -2.08
N LYS A 88 -11.55 -17.60 -2.16
CA LYS A 88 -12.18 -17.07 -3.38
C LYS A 88 -12.20 -15.55 -3.34
N ARG A 89 -12.11 -14.93 -4.53
CA ARG A 89 -12.34 -13.50 -4.70
C ARG A 89 -13.66 -13.08 -4.04
N GLY A 90 -13.65 -12.00 -3.27
CA GLY A 90 -14.80 -11.45 -2.56
C GLY A 90 -15.25 -12.26 -1.34
N GLN A 91 -14.61 -13.39 -1.03
CA GLN A 91 -14.88 -14.12 0.21
C GLN A 91 -14.50 -13.24 1.40
N LYS A 92 -15.37 -13.22 2.41
CA LYS A 92 -15.25 -12.40 3.61
C LYS A 92 -14.91 -13.31 4.78
N LEU A 93 -13.66 -13.34 5.23
CA LEU A 93 -13.19 -14.21 6.31
C LEU A 93 -12.96 -13.38 7.59
N PRO A 94 -13.12 -13.97 8.80
CA PRO A 94 -12.61 -13.34 10.01
C PRO A 94 -11.07 -13.28 9.96
N VAL A 95 -10.48 -12.24 10.52
CA VAL A 95 -9.02 -12.20 10.75
C VAL A 95 -8.71 -13.07 11.98
N PRO A 96 -7.81 -14.07 11.89
CA PRO A 96 -7.47 -14.90 13.04
C PRO A 96 -6.87 -14.12 14.21
N ASP A 97 -7.19 -14.51 15.44
CA ASP A 97 -6.76 -13.79 16.65
C ASP A 97 -5.23 -13.73 16.79
N GLU A 98 -4.53 -14.78 16.35
CA GLU A 98 -3.07 -14.91 16.40
C GLU A 98 -2.33 -13.79 15.65
N VAL A 99 -2.98 -13.16 14.67
CA VAL A 99 -2.38 -12.08 13.86
C VAL A 99 -2.90 -10.67 14.21
N LEU A 100 -3.79 -10.53 15.19
CA LEU A 100 -4.35 -9.23 15.58
C LEU A 100 -3.32 -8.28 16.22
N ASN A 101 -2.25 -8.81 16.81
CA ASN A 101 -1.16 -8.00 17.36
C ASN A 101 -0.08 -7.67 16.31
N GLY A 102 -0.07 -8.39 15.18
CA GLY A 102 0.92 -8.17 14.14
C GLY A 102 0.87 -9.24 13.05
N MET A 103 0.59 -8.81 11.84
CA MET A 103 0.74 -9.59 10.61
C MET A 103 1.72 -8.91 9.66
N LEU A 104 2.25 -9.71 8.75
CA LEU A 104 2.88 -9.21 7.55
C LEU A 104 1.99 -9.58 6.36
N VAL A 105 1.64 -8.59 5.55
CA VAL A 105 1.03 -8.80 4.24
C VAL A 105 2.15 -8.86 3.21
N GLY A 106 2.38 -10.02 2.64
CA GLY A 106 3.35 -10.22 1.57
C GLY A 106 2.68 -10.01 0.22
N LEU A 107 3.21 -9.10 -0.61
CA LEU A 107 2.73 -8.85 -1.97
C LEU A 107 3.78 -9.34 -2.95
N ARG A 108 3.36 -10.21 -3.86
CA ARG A 108 4.21 -10.79 -4.89
C ARG A 108 3.67 -10.42 -6.25
N THR A 109 4.55 -9.89 -7.10
CA THR A 109 4.27 -9.52 -8.49
C THR A 109 5.56 -9.68 -9.29
N VAL A 110 5.53 -10.40 -10.40
CA VAL A 110 6.66 -10.57 -11.31
C VAL A 110 6.33 -9.89 -12.64
N GLN A 111 7.08 -8.86 -13.02
CA GLN A 111 6.86 -8.17 -14.28
C GLN A 111 7.62 -8.83 -15.44
N LYS A 112 6.90 -9.13 -16.53
CA LYS A 112 7.49 -9.50 -17.84
C LYS A 112 8.05 -8.29 -18.58
N THR A 113 7.36 -7.16 -18.47
CA THR A 113 7.65 -5.94 -19.22
C THR A 113 8.66 -5.11 -18.46
N ALA A 114 9.80 -4.82 -19.09
CA ALA A 114 10.78 -3.89 -18.52
C ALA A 114 10.21 -2.47 -18.46
N GLY A 115 10.54 -1.72 -17.41
CA GLY A 115 10.09 -0.33 -17.24
C GLY A 115 8.70 -0.18 -16.61
N VAL A 116 7.99 -1.27 -16.32
CA VAL A 116 6.79 -1.24 -15.48
C VAL A 116 7.20 -1.36 -14.02
N GLU A 117 6.86 -0.36 -13.23
CA GLU A 117 7.08 -0.33 -11.78
C GLU A 117 5.75 -0.53 -11.07
N ILE A 118 5.74 -1.42 -10.08
CA ILE A 118 4.58 -1.61 -9.21
C ILE A 118 4.92 -1.05 -7.84
N ASP A 119 4.04 -0.21 -7.31
CA ASP A 119 4.12 0.30 -5.95
C ASP A 119 2.92 -0.18 -5.13
N ALA A 120 3.15 -0.39 -3.83
CA ALA A 120 2.10 -0.70 -2.87
C ALA A 120 1.73 0.51 -2.03
N SER A 121 0.43 0.69 -1.78
CA SER A 121 -0.07 1.71 -0.86
C SER A 121 -1.27 1.22 -0.05
N ILE A 122 -1.56 1.90 1.06
CA ILE A 122 -2.64 1.57 1.98
C ILE A 122 -3.43 2.83 2.29
N PHE A 123 -4.73 2.75 2.07
CA PHE A 123 -5.68 3.78 2.51
C PHE A 123 -6.28 3.33 3.85
N MET A 124 -6.08 4.12 4.91
CA MET A 124 -6.76 3.92 6.19
C MET A 124 -8.07 4.71 6.17
N VAL A 125 -9.18 3.99 6.02
CA VAL A 125 -10.48 4.54 5.66
C VAL A 125 -11.39 4.62 6.90
N ASP A 126 -11.99 5.78 7.10
CA ASP A 126 -12.96 6.07 8.15
C ASP A 126 -14.38 5.52 7.84
N ASP A 127 -15.33 5.82 8.73
CA ASP A 127 -16.74 5.43 8.61
C ASP A 127 -17.50 6.13 7.47
N ARG A 128 -16.94 7.21 6.91
CA ARG A 128 -17.45 7.93 5.74
C ARG A 128 -16.89 7.39 4.43
N GLY A 129 -16.01 6.39 4.49
CA GLY A 129 -15.32 5.87 3.31
C GLY A 129 -14.19 6.78 2.83
N LYS A 130 -13.62 7.62 3.71
CA LYS A 130 -12.61 8.62 3.38
C LYS A 130 -11.31 8.38 4.13
N THR A 131 -10.20 8.81 3.56
CA THR A 131 -8.84 8.67 4.12
C THR A 131 -8.23 10.05 4.32
N GLY A 132 -7.68 10.31 5.52
CA GLY A 132 -6.90 11.51 5.77
C GLY A 132 -5.54 11.47 5.06
N GLU A 133 -4.93 12.63 4.82
CA GLU A 133 -3.63 12.74 4.13
C GLU A 133 -2.52 11.94 4.84
N ASP A 134 -2.45 12.03 6.17
CA ASP A 134 -1.47 11.30 7.00
C ASP A 134 -1.80 9.80 7.14
N GLU A 135 -3.02 9.42 6.77
CA GLU A 135 -3.59 8.08 6.80
C GLU A 135 -3.50 7.35 5.45
N PHE A 136 -2.93 8.02 4.44
CA PHE A 136 -2.50 7.40 3.20
C PHE A 136 -1.03 6.96 3.29
N ILE A 137 -0.82 5.65 3.32
CA ILE A 137 0.48 5.03 3.61
C ILE A 137 1.08 4.47 2.33
N PHE A 138 2.24 4.98 1.94
CA PHE A 138 2.92 4.62 0.69
C PHE A 138 4.43 4.83 0.84
N TYR A 139 5.23 4.60 -0.20
CA TYR A 139 6.69 4.61 -0.08
C TYR A 139 7.27 5.94 0.47
N ASN A 140 6.58 7.08 0.30
CA ASN A 140 7.03 8.39 0.81
C ASN A 140 6.40 8.77 2.17
N ASN A 141 5.27 8.16 2.53
CA ASN A 141 4.69 8.19 3.88
C ASN A 141 4.58 6.75 4.41
N PRO A 142 5.70 6.08 4.74
CA PRO A 142 5.70 4.63 4.87
C PRO A 142 5.13 4.11 6.18
N ILE A 143 4.78 4.96 7.15
CA ILE A 143 4.33 4.58 8.49
C ILE A 143 3.12 5.40 8.87
N SER A 144 2.06 4.75 9.34
CA SER A 144 0.87 5.46 9.80
C SER A 144 1.09 6.24 11.11
N PRO A 145 0.27 7.27 11.40
CA PRO A 145 0.37 8.05 12.63
C PRO A 145 0.25 7.20 13.90
N CYS A 146 -0.59 6.16 13.86
CA CYS A 146 -0.75 5.18 14.93
C CYS A 146 0.36 4.10 14.98
N LYS A 147 1.36 4.17 14.08
CA LYS A 147 2.50 3.25 13.97
C LYS A 147 2.13 1.78 13.77
N SER A 148 0.88 1.52 13.41
CA SER A 148 0.30 0.18 13.30
C SER A 148 0.15 -0.29 11.86
N VAL A 149 0.49 0.56 10.88
CA VAL A 149 0.62 0.19 9.47
C VAL A 149 1.96 0.70 8.98
N ARG A 150 2.72 -0.15 8.28
CA ARG A 150 3.94 0.26 7.60
C ARG A 150 4.06 -0.44 6.25
N VAL A 151 4.30 0.33 5.19
CA VAL A 151 4.65 -0.22 3.88
C VAL A 151 6.17 -0.31 3.75
N SER A 152 6.66 -1.40 3.17
CA SER A 152 8.06 -1.62 2.83
C SER A 152 8.16 -2.05 1.38
N ALA A 153 8.79 -1.20 0.57
CA ALA A 153 9.16 -1.50 -0.81
C ALA A 153 10.50 -2.25 -0.93
N MET A 154 10.94 -2.88 0.18
CA MET A 154 12.09 -3.79 0.16
C MET A 154 11.61 -5.19 -0.18
N ALA A 155 12.14 -5.71 -1.30
CA ALA A 155 11.88 -7.09 -1.66
C ALA A 155 12.41 -8.04 -0.57
N GLN A 156 11.57 -8.96 -0.14
CA GLN A 156 11.95 -9.92 0.89
C GLN A 156 12.43 -11.21 0.25
N GLN A 157 13.76 -11.42 0.32
CA GLN A 157 14.46 -12.59 -0.24
C GLN A 157 14.12 -12.86 -1.72
N ASP A 158 13.97 -11.79 -2.50
CA ASP A 158 13.59 -11.84 -3.91
C ASP A 158 12.19 -12.47 -4.20
N TYR A 159 11.42 -12.85 -3.17
CA TYR A 159 10.12 -13.51 -3.31
C TYR A 159 8.96 -12.51 -3.31
N TYR A 160 8.81 -11.73 -2.23
CA TYR A 160 7.82 -10.65 -2.18
C TYR A 160 8.41 -9.39 -2.80
N SER A 161 7.64 -8.71 -3.65
CA SER A 161 8.01 -7.40 -4.21
C SER A 161 7.82 -6.29 -3.17
N HIS A 162 6.76 -6.38 -2.37
CA HIS A 162 6.43 -5.45 -1.30
C HIS A 162 5.93 -6.19 -0.07
N THR A 163 6.08 -5.56 1.09
CA THR A 163 5.47 -6.05 2.33
C THR A 163 4.76 -4.93 3.09
N VAL A 164 3.72 -5.29 3.83
CA VAL A 164 2.98 -4.37 4.71
C VAL A 164 2.92 -4.96 6.10
N ASP A 165 3.53 -4.30 7.09
CA ASP A 165 3.32 -4.64 8.49
C ASP A 165 2.01 -4.02 8.97
N ILE A 166 1.13 -4.82 9.57
CA ILE A 166 -0.14 -4.36 10.12
C ILE A 166 -0.32 -4.92 11.54
N SER A 167 -0.64 -4.07 12.50
CA SER A 167 -1.03 -4.43 13.87
C SER A 167 -2.49 -4.01 14.11
N PRO A 168 -3.48 -4.86 13.78
CA PRO A 168 -4.90 -4.50 13.82
C PRO A 168 -5.41 -3.92 15.16
N GLN A 169 -4.84 -4.36 16.29
CA GLN A 169 -5.21 -3.86 17.64
C GLN A 169 -4.76 -2.41 17.89
N GLY A 170 -3.72 -1.93 17.20
CA GLY A 170 -3.23 -0.55 17.34
C GLY A 170 -3.94 0.46 16.42
N ILE A 171 -4.85 -0.02 15.56
CA ILE A 171 -5.59 0.83 14.62
C ILE A 171 -6.72 1.57 15.35
N PRO A 172 -6.78 2.91 15.27
CA PRO A 172 -7.80 3.72 15.94
C PRO A 172 -9.23 3.26 15.65
N GLY A 173 -10.12 3.44 16.63
CA GLY A 173 -11.55 3.10 16.52
C GLY A 173 -12.25 3.72 15.31
N ARG A 174 -11.86 4.93 14.90
CA ARG A 174 -12.44 5.65 13.75
C ARG A 174 -12.15 5.00 12.39
N ILE A 175 -11.12 4.16 12.30
CA ILE A 175 -10.70 3.52 11.04
C ILE A 175 -11.42 2.20 10.91
N GLU A 176 -12.35 2.15 9.96
CA GLU A 176 -13.22 1.00 9.73
C GLU A 176 -12.65 0.05 8.67
N LYS A 177 -11.71 0.52 7.83
CA LYS A 177 -11.14 -0.28 6.76
C LYS A 177 -9.70 0.10 6.42
N LEU A 178 -8.88 -0.89 6.09
CA LEU A 178 -7.59 -0.75 5.42
C LEU A 178 -7.74 -1.33 4.02
N ALA A 179 -7.54 -0.50 2.99
CA ALA A 179 -7.48 -0.96 1.61
C ALA A 179 -6.02 -1.03 1.17
N VAL A 180 -5.52 -2.25 0.96
CA VAL A 180 -4.17 -2.49 0.41
C VAL A 180 -4.29 -2.51 -1.11
N THR A 181 -3.48 -1.67 -1.76
CA THR A 181 -3.55 -1.44 -3.19
C THR A 181 -2.20 -1.60 -3.86
N LEU A 182 -2.24 -1.87 -5.17
CA LEU A 182 -1.10 -1.86 -6.06
C LEU A 182 -1.37 -0.89 -7.21
N THR A 183 -0.37 -0.10 -7.58
CA THR A 183 -0.43 0.79 -8.75
C THR A 183 0.73 0.51 -9.68
N SER A 184 0.50 0.60 -10.99
CA SER A 184 1.53 0.42 -12.01
C SER A 184 1.88 1.75 -12.68
N ASP A 185 3.17 2.08 -12.68
CA ASP A 185 3.75 3.16 -13.50
C ASP A 185 4.49 2.56 -14.70
N GLY A 186 4.50 3.27 -15.84
CA GLY A 186 5.15 2.81 -17.07
C GLY A 186 4.40 1.73 -17.87
N GLY A 187 3.17 1.37 -17.48
CA GLY A 187 2.31 0.43 -18.21
C GLY A 187 1.18 -0.14 -17.34
N SER A 188 0.32 -0.98 -17.92
CA SER A 188 -0.76 -1.69 -17.19
C SER A 188 -0.27 -2.99 -16.54
N PHE A 189 -1.12 -3.63 -15.73
CA PHE A 189 -0.85 -4.94 -15.13
C PHE A 189 -0.81 -6.13 -16.13
N SER A 190 -0.95 -5.91 -17.44
CA SER A 190 -1.04 -6.97 -18.46
C SER A 190 0.23 -7.85 -18.56
N GLY A 191 1.38 -7.30 -18.17
CA GLY A 191 2.66 -8.01 -18.09
C GLY A 191 2.95 -8.63 -16.72
N THR A 192 2.04 -8.52 -15.75
CA THR A 192 2.25 -9.02 -14.38
C THR A 192 1.90 -10.50 -14.29
N GLU A 193 2.83 -11.29 -13.77
CA GLU A 193 2.68 -12.72 -13.49
C GLU A 193 2.94 -13.01 -12.01
N GLN A 194 2.53 -14.21 -11.57
CA GLN A 194 2.74 -14.70 -10.21
C GLN A 194 2.30 -13.65 -9.18
N ALA A 195 1.08 -13.15 -9.37
CA ALA A 195 0.49 -12.08 -8.58
C ALA A 195 -0.25 -12.69 -7.38
N GLN A 196 0.31 -12.53 -6.19
CA GLN A 196 -0.16 -13.20 -4.98
C GLN A 196 -0.09 -12.26 -3.78
N VAL A 197 -1.06 -12.39 -2.89
CA VAL A 197 -1.06 -11.72 -1.59
C VAL A 197 -1.18 -12.78 -0.51
N ASP A 198 -0.29 -12.69 0.47
CA ASP A 198 -0.21 -13.61 1.60
C ASP A 198 -0.39 -12.83 2.90
N ILE A 199 -1.14 -13.41 3.84
CA ILE A 199 -1.16 -12.97 5.23
C ILE A 199 -0.28 -13.92 6.01
N ILE A 200 0.72 -13.36 6.67
CA ILE A 200 1.76 -14.09 7.38
C ILE A 200 1.66 -13.75 8.86
N ASP A 201 1.59 -14.78 9.69
CA ASP A 201 1.77 -14.61 11.13
C ASP A 201 3.24 -14.33 11.42
N LYS A 202 3.52 -13.17 12.03
CA LYS A 202 4.86 -12.73 12.36
C LYS A 202 5.51 -13.57 13.46
N ASN A 203 4.73 -14.26 14.28
CA ASN A 203 5.22 -15.10 15.37
C ASN A 203 5.65 -16.47 14.84
N SER A 204 4.73 -17.21 14.22
CA SER A 204 5.03 -18.54 13.67
C SER A 204 5.86 -18.50 12.38
N LYS A 205 5.94 -17.34 11.70
CA LYS A 205 6.58 -17.19 10.39
C LYS A 205 5.95 -18.10 9.32
N THR A 206 4.62 -18.23 9.37
CA THR A 206 3.86 -19.04 8.42
C THR A 206 2.83 -18.21 7.66
N VAL A 207 2.59 -18.59 6.40
CA VAL A 207 1.47 -18.06 5.61
C VAL A 207 0.18 -18.73 6.10
N ILE A 208 -0.75 -17.92 6.60
CA ILE A 208 -2.04 -18.39 7.14
C ILE A 208 -3.20 -18.19 6.17
N MET A 209 -3.09 -17.22 5.26
CA MET A 209 -4.04 -16.97 4.20
C MET A 209 -3.29 -16.58 2.94
N SER A 210 -3.75 -17.04 1.78
CA SER A 210 -3.11 -16.76 0.50
C SER A 210 -4.17 -16.60 -0.58
N PHE A 211 -3.97 -15.63 -1.47
CA PHE A 211 -4.82 -15.42 -2.62
C PHE A 211 -4.00 -15.12 -3.87
N ASP A 212 -4.21 -15.94 -4.90
CA ASP A 212 -3.67 -15.70 -6.25
C ASP A 212 -4.65 -14.80 -7.01
N PHE A 213 -4.16 -13.62 -7.40
CA PHE A 213 -4.91 -12.65 -8.19
C PHE A 213 -4.31 -12.43 -9.58
N SER A 214 -3.46 -13.35 -10.05
CA SER A 214 -2.88 -13.33 -11.41
C SER A 214 -3.97 -13.32 -12.47
N ASN A 215 -5.07 -14.03 -12.22
CA ASN A 215 -6.25 -14.04 -13.06
C ASN A 215 -7.21 -12.93 -12.64
N GLY A 216 -7.14 -11.79 -13.34
CA GLY A 216 -8.05 -10.66 -13.15
C GLY A 216 -7.37 -9.31 -12.99
N ILE A 217 -6.09 -9.23 -13.38
CA ILE A 217 -5.33 -7.98 -13.51
C ILE A 217 -4.80 -7.93 -14.94
N SER A 218 -5.21 -6.94 -15.74
CA SER A 218 -4.70 -6.85 -17.11
C SER A 218 -4.68 -5.43 -17.66
N SER A 219 -5.84 -4.81 -17.89
CA SER A 219 -5.91 -3.49 -18.51
C SER A 219 -5.78 -2.34 -17.52
N GLN A 220 -5.94 -2.59 -16.23
CA GLN A 220 -5.94 -1.55 -15.20
C GLN A 220 -4.52 -1.14 -14.80
N THR A 221 -4.43 0.04 -14.17
CA THR A 221 -3.19 0.62 -13.64
C THR A 221 -3.24 0.83 -12.12
N GLY A 222 -4.39 0.59 -11.49
CA GLY A 222 -4.55 0.54 -10.03
C GLY A 222 -5.41 -0.65 -9.63
N ILE A 223 -5.15 -1.27 -8.49
CA ILE A 223 -5.91 -2.44 -8.00
C ILE A 223 -6.01 -2.39 -6.48
N VAL A 224 -7.21 -2.65 -5.94
CA VAL A 224 -7.39 -3.01 -4.53
C VAL A 224 -7.25 -4.53 -4.39
N VAL A 225 -6.12 -4.99 -3.84
CA VAL A 225 -5.82 -6.43 -3.72
C VAL A 225 -6.52 -7.04 -2.51
N LEU A 226 -6.62 -6.28 -1.43
CA LEU A 226 -7.08 -6.74 -0.13
C LEU A 226 -7.76 -5.61 0.62
N GLU A 227 -8.93 -5.89 1.19
CA GLU A 227 -9.55 -5.03 2.20
C GLU A 227 -9.60 -5.77 3.53
N MET A 228 -9.08 -5.13 4.59
CA MET A 228 -9.30 -5.55 5.96
C MET A 228 -10.25 -4.54 6.61
N TYR A 229 -11.39 -4.96 7.12
CA TYR A 229 -12.44 -4.05 7.58
C TYR A 229 -13.11 -4.56 8.85
N ARG A 230 -13.69 -3.66 9.63
CA ARG A 230 -14.46 -4.01 10.83
C ARG A 230 -15.90 -4.34 10.47
N ARG A 231 -16.43 -5.37 11.12
CA ARG A 231 -17.85 -5.69 11.12
C ARG A 231 -18.24 -6.15 12.51
N ASN A 232 -19.16 -5.42 13.15
CA ASN A 232 -19.58 -5.68 14.54
C ASN A 232 -18.38 -5.71 15.51
N GLY A 233 -17.42 -4.78 15.36
CA GLY A 233 -16.23 -4.69 16.21
C GLY A 233 -15.14 -5.73 15.93
N GLN A 234 -15.33 -6.63 14.96
CA GLN A 234 -14.35 -7.65 14.61
C GLN A 234 -13.71 -7.37 13.25
N TRP A 235 -12.40 -7.60 13.14
CA TRP A 235 -11.69 -7.51 11.87
C TRP A 235 -12.07 -8.67 10.95
N ARG A 236 -12.35 -8.32 9.69
CA ARG A 236 -12.59 -9.23 8.59
C ARG A 236 -11.66 -8.88 7.45
N ILE A 237 -11.44 -9.85 6.58
CA ILE A 237 -10.57 -9.71 5.42
C ILE A 237 -11.31 -10.17 4.17
N SER A 238 -11.08 -9.48 3.06
CA SER A 238 -11.61 -9.86 1.76
C SER A 238 -10.61 -9.53 0.66
N PHE A 239 -10.38 -10.52 -0.21
CA PHE A 239 -9.50 -10.39 -1.36
C PHE A 239 -10.35 -9.97 -2.56
N ILE A 240 -10.20 -8.73 -3.00
CA ILE A 240 -11.15 -8.10 -3.92
C ILE A 240 -10.65 -8.21 -5.36
N GLY A 241 -9.43 -7.74 -5.61
CA GLY A 241 -8.84 -7.61 -6.95
C GLY A 241 -9.60 -6.65 -7.87
N ASN A 242 -10.26 -5.63 -7.32
CA ASN A 242 -10.97 -4.62 -8.13
C ASN A 242 -9.94 -3.72 -8.79
N GLY A 243 -9.96 -3.68 -10.12
CA GLY A 243 -9.09 -2.82 -10.90
C GLY A 243 -9.69 -1.43 -11.12
N PHE A 244 -8.83 -0.43 -11.20
CA PHE A 244 -9.13 0.97 -11.43
C PHE A 244 -8.37 1.45 -12.68
N GLU A 245 -9.12 2.04 -13.60
CA GLU A 245 -8.53 2.85 -14.68
C GLU A 245 -8.11 4.20 -14.08
N GLY A 246 -6.90 4.67 -14.41
CA GLY A 246 -6.34 5.92 -13.84
C GLY A 246 -5.40 5.74 -12.64
N GLY A 247 -5.10 4.50 -12.26
CA GLY A 247 -3.99 4.20 -11.35
C GLY A 247 -4.16 4.80 -9.96
N LEU A 248 -3.09 5.41 -9.45
CA LEU A 248 -3.07 5.98 -8.11
C LEU A 248 -4.07 7.13 -7.96
N GLU A 249 -4.22 7.98 -8.97
CA GLU A 249 -5.13 9.12 -8.93
C GLU A 249 -6.58 8.67 -8.74
N ALA A 250 -7.01 7.64 -9.48
CA ALA A 250 -8.34 7.08 -9.35
C ALA A 250 -8.59 6.48 -7.95
N LEU A 251 -7.59 5.80 -7.38
CA LEU A 251 -7.66 5.27 -6.01
C LEU A 251 -7.71 6.40 -4.97
N CYS A 252 -6.93 7.46 -5.13
CA CYS A 252 -6.99 8.64 -4.27
C CYS A 252 -8.40 9.24 -4.28
N ARG A 253 -8.97 9.47 -5.47
CA ARG A 253 -10.33 10.01 -5.62
C ARG A 253 -11.39 9.10 -5.00
N GLU A 254 -11.29 7.78 -5.18
CA GLU A 254 -12.17 6.78 -4.55
C GLU A 254 -12.19 6.97 -3.01
N TYR A 255 -11.01 7.04 -2.40
CA TYR A 255 -10.86 7.20 -0.96
C TYR A 255 -10.88 8.66 -0.46
N GLY A 256 -11.26 9.61 -1.32
CA GLY A 256 -11.50 11.00 -0.96
C GLY A 256 -10.28 11.87 -0.76
N ILE A 257 -9.14 11.47 -1.32
CA ILE A 257 -7.95 12.31 -1.43
C ILE A 257 -8.06 13.07 -2.74
N ASP A 258 -8.19 14.39 -2.63
CA ASP A 258 -8.19 15.28 -3.79
C ASP A 258 -6.78 15.32 -4.39
N VAL A 259 -6.70 15.13 -5.71
CA VAL A 259 -5.48 15.27 -6.49
C VAL A 259 -5.73 16.41 -7.46
N GLU A 260 -5.10 17.56 -7.24
CA GLU A 260 -5.22 18.74 -8.11
C GLU A 260 -4.58 18.45 -9.47
N ASP A 261 -5.29 18.73 -10.57
CA ASP A 261 -4.89 18.48 -11.96
C ASP A 261 -3.59 19.20 -12.38
#